data_AF-A0A5J4S1P9-F1
#
_entry.id   AF-A0A5J4S1P9-F1
#
_cell.length_a   1.000
_cell.length_b   1.000
_cell.length_c   1.000
_cell.angle_alpha   90.00
_cell.angle_beta   90.00
_cell.angle_gamma   90.00
#
_symmetry.space_group_name_H-M   'P 1'
#
loop_
_entity.id
_entity.type
_entity.pdbx_description
1 polymer ?
#
loop_
_entity_poly.entity_id
_entity_poly.type
_entity_poly.pdbx_seq_one_letter_code
_entity_poly.pdbx_strand_id
1 'polypeptide(L)'
;MEQNKHKTTLTTIGVDHSTNRQIDKLCKRYNLKKGEIVKLAFEYMDKASINPSEPPESVKAELAKINKRQDDLIRFIRHFEETQLNPMVKATHAISVRFDTIVKNLETKIDSEVEASRENLRSILKKIDEVYRSQKELMQDVSNKQNLLYHYQKDKTNQLFNLIALHSELASCGLTDGKRKERLKEEIDKLINSKP
;
A
#
# COMPACT_ATOMS: atom_id res chain seq x y z
N MET A 1 17.42 10.32 76.99
CA MET A 1 17.59 9.37 78.11
C MET A 1 18.24 8.12 77.56
N GLU A 2 19.52 7.92 77.85
CA GLU A 2 20.32 6.79 77.37
C GLU A 2 19.77 5.47 77.91
N GLN A 3 19.50 4.52 77.02
CA GLN A 3 19.21 3.15 77.41
C GLN A 3 20.52 2.40 77.64
N ASN A 4 20.81 2.08 78.90
CA ASN A 4 21.85 1.15 79.33
C ASN A 4 21.65 -0.22 78.65
N LYS A 5 22.36 -0.49 77.56
CA LYS A 5 22.48 -1.83 76.97
C LYS A 5 23.75 -2.50 77.50
N HIS A 6 23.58 -3.77 77.91
CA HIS A 6 24.59 -4.74 78.35
C HIS A 6 24.82 -4.90 79.86
N LYS A 7 23.78 -5.37 80.56
CA LYS A 7 23.98 -6.25 81.72
C LYS A 7 24.12 -7.68 81.18
N THR A 8 25.34 -8.15 80.92
CA THR A 8 25.62 -9.53 80.50
C THR A 8 25.44 -10.47 81.68
N THR A 9 24.21 -10.91 81.93
CA THR A 9 23.93 -12.04 82.83
C THR A 9 24.56 -13.30 82.23
N LEU A 10 25.66 -13.77 82.81
CA LEU A 10 26.31 -15.01 82.40
C LEU A 10 25.40 -16.19 82.78
N THR A 11 24.97 -16.95 81.78
CA THR A 11 24.24 -18.21 81.97
C THR A 11 25.20 -19.39 81.82
N THR A 12 25.02 -20.42 82.64
CA THR A 12 25.85 -21.64 82.58
C THR A 12 25.11 -22.70 81.80
N ILE A 13 25.76 -23.28 80.78
CA ILE A 13 25.24 -24.41 80.00
C ILE A 13 26.16 -25.60 80.26
N GLY A 14 25.59 -26.74 80.65
CA GLY A 14 26.31 -28.00 80.79
C GLY A 14 26.60 -28.60 79.41
N VAL A 15 27.86 -28.95 79.15
CA VAL A 15 28.30 -29.55 77.88
C VAL A 15 29.05 -30.83 78.20
N ASP A 16 28.78 -31.90 77.45
CA ASP A 16 29.49 -33.18 77.61
C ASP A 16 31.00 -33.02 77.37
N HIS A 17 31.80 -33.87 78.01
CA HIS A 17 33.25 -33.86 77.90
C HIS A 17 33.72 -34.01 76.44
N SER A 18 33.01 -34.79 75.61
CA SER A 18 33.33 -34.97 74.19
C SER A 18 33.22 -33.65 73.40
N THR A 19 32.12 -32.93 73.56
CA THR A 19 31.87 -31.63 72.93
C THR A 19 32.82 -30.55 73.47
N ASN A 20 33.12 -30.56 74.77
CA ASN A 20 34.10 -29.64 75.35
C ASN A 20 35.51 -29.83 74.74
N ARG A 21 35.92 -31.08 74.46
CA ARG A 21 37.17 -31.36 73.73
C ARG A 21 37.16 -30.83 72.30
N GLN A 22 36.01 -30.87 71.61
CA GLN A 22 35.88 -30.30 70.26
C GLN A 22 35.98 -28.77 70.29
N ILE A 23 35.32 -28.13 71.26
CA ILE A 23 35.44 -26.69 71.51
C ILE A 23 36.91 -26.35 71.79
N ASP A 24 37.62 -27.12 72.62
CA ASP A 24 39.05 -26.91 72.89
C ASP A 24 39.92 -27.00 71.63
N LYS A 25 39.64 -27.97 70.73
CA LYS A 25 40.34 -28.07 69.45
C LYS A 25 40.09 -26.85 68.55
N LEU A 26 38.86 -26.34 68.52
CA LEU A 26 38.52 -25.12 67.77
C LEU A 26 39.18 -23.88 68.39
N CYS A 27 39.19 -23.78 69.73
CA CYS A 27 39.87 -22.72 70.47
C CYS A 27 41.35 -22.66 70.13
N LYS A 28 42.02 -23.82 70.08
CA LYS A 28 43.44 -23.90 69.69
C LYS A 28 43.67 -23.55 68.22
N ARG A 29 42.79 -23.97 67.31
CA ARG A 29 42.95 -23.71 65.85
C ARG A 29 42.79 -22.24 65.49
N TYR A 30 41.80 -21.57 66.07
CA TYR A 30 41.49 -20.18 65.76
C TYR A 30 42.03 -19.18 66.78
N ASN A 31 42.72 -19.66 67.83
CA ASN A 31 43.28 -18.87 68.93
C ASN A 31 42.25 -17.97 69.62
N LEU A 32 41.08 -18.54 69.96
CA LEU A 32 39.95 -17.82 70.57
C LEU A 32 39.57 -18.42 71.92
N LYS A 33 38.96 -17.62 72.80
CA LYS A 33 38.43 -18.12 74.07
C LYS A 33 37.15 -18.94 73.84
N LYS A 34 36.86 -19.89 74.74
CA LYS A 34 35.67 -20.78 74.64
C LYS A 34 34.37 -20.01 74.46
N GLY A 35 34.16 -18.94 75.24
CA GLY A 35 32.96 -18.11 75.16
C GLY A 35 32.84 -17.33 73.85
N GLU A 36 33.97 -16.91 73.25
CA GLU A 36 33.99 -16.15 71.99
C GLU A 36 33.64 -17.05 70.81
N ILE A 37 34.19 -18.27 70.76
CA ILE A 37 33.84 -19.24 69.71
C ILE A 37 32.36 -19.60 69.75
N VAL A 38 31.80 -19.82 70.92
CA VAL A 38 30.38 -20.17 71.05
C VAL A 38 29.51 -19.01 70.57
N LYS A 39 29.82 -17.77 70.96
CA LYS A 39 29.11 -16.58 70.48
C LYS A 39 29.20 -16.44 68.96
N LEU A 40 30.41 -16.55 68.38
CA LEU A 40 30.62 -16.44 66.94
C LEU A 40 29.97 -17.58 66.16
N ALA A 41 29.89 -18.80 66.73
CA ALA A 41 29.20 -19.91 66.12
C ALA A 41 27.69 -19.66 66.02
N PHE A 42 27.06 -19.13 67.08
CA PHE A 42 25.65 -18.74 67.03
C PHE A 42 25.40 -17.59 66.06
N GLU A 43 26.26 -16.57 66.03
CA GLU A 43 26.17 -15.50 65.03
C GLU A 43 26.37 -16.02 63.61
N TYR A 44 27.25 -16.99 63.40
CA TYR A 44 27.48 -17.61 62.10
C TYR A 44 26.28 -18.44 61.65
N MET A 45 25.69 -19.25 62.55
CA MET A 45 24.49 -20.03 62.25
C MET A 45 23.30 -19.13 61.89
N ASP A 46 23.13 -18.02 62.62
CA ASP A 46 22.08 -17.03 62.35
C ASP A 46 22.31 -16.32 61.00
N LYS A 47 23.54 -15.80 60.77
CA LYS A 47 23.90 -15.12 59.52
C LYS A 47 23.89 -16.03 58.29
N ALA A 48 24.30 -17.29 58.44
CA ALA A 48 24.31 -18.27 57.35
C ALA A 48 22.98 -19.04 57.23
N SER A 49 22.01 -18.75 58.11
CA SER A 49 20.71 -19.43 58.18
C SER A 49 20.82 -20.96 58.18
N ILE A 50 21.83 -21.49 58.89
CA ILE A 50 22.08 -22.94 58.99
C ILE A 50 21.27 -23.49 60.15
N ASN A 51 20.43 -24.49 59.88
CA ASN A 51 19.70 -25.22 60.91
C ASN A 51 20.63 -26.26 61.57
N PRO A 52 21.04 -26.10 62.84
CA PRO A 52 21.92 -27.05 63.52
C PRO A 52 21.27 -28.41 63.83
N SER A 53 19.94 -28.51 63.70
CA SER A 53 19.19 -29.74 63.88
C SER A 53 19.18 -30.64 62.63
N GLU A 54 19.54 -30.09 61.46
CA GLU A 54 19.56 -30.82 60.20
C GLU A 54 21.00 -31.05 59.73
N PRO A 55 21.31 -32.22 59.12
CA PRO A 55 22.60 -32.43 58.49
C PRO A 55 22.85 -31.31 57.47
N PRO A 56 24.05 -30.71 57.43
CA PRO A 56 24.32 -29.63 56.49
C PRO A 56 24.09 -30.12 55.05
N GLU A 57 23.09 -29.56 54.37
CA GLU A 57 22.88 -29.85 52.95
C GLU A 57 24.14 -29.43 52.19
N SER A 58 24.76 -30.40 51.49
CA SER A 58 25.99 -30.13 50.76
C SER A 58 25.72 -29.08 49.68
N VAL A 59 26.48 -27.99 49.66
CA VAL A 59 26.45 -26.96 48.61
C VAL A 59 26.52 -27.59 47.21
N LYS A 60 27.21 -28.72 47.07
CA LYS A 60 27.29 -29.50 45.83
C LYS A 60 25.92 -30.06 45.38
N ALA A 61 25.06 -30.48 46.31
CA ALA A 61 23.74 -31.00 46.02
C ALA A 61 22.77 -29.89 45.57
N GLU A 62 22.81 -28.72 46.22
CA GLU A 62 22.03 -27.55 45.78
C GLU A 62 22.46 -27.05 44.40
N LEU A 63 23.77 -26.96 44.15
CA LEU A 63 24.29 -26.64 42.82
C LEU A 63 23.87 -27.66 41.77
N ALA A 64 23.84 -28.95 42.11
CA ALA A 64 23.35 -29.99 41.20
C ALA A 64 21.84 -29.84 40.89
N LYS A 65 21.02 -29.49 41.89
CA LYS A 65 19.58 -29.20 41.68
C LYS A 65 19.40 -27.99 40.76
N ILE A 66 20.17 -26.92 40.95
CA ILE A 66 20.14 -25.73 40.11
C ILE A 66 20.56 -26.06 38.67
N ASN A 67 21.68 -26.76 38.49
CA ASN A 67 22.15 -27.16 37.15
C ASN A 67 21.11 -28.01 36.41
N LYS A 68 20.48 -28.97 37.11
CA LYS A 68 19.40 -29.77 36.52
C LYS A 68 18.23 -28.91 36.06
N ARG A 69 17.81 -27.93 36.87
CA ARG A 69 16.73 -26.99 36.50
C ARG A 69 17.13 -26.14 35.29
N GLN A 70 18.39 -25.69 35.22
CA GLN A 70 18.90 -24.96 34.06
C GLN A 70 18.88 -25.82 32.79
N ASP A 71 19.33 -27.07 32.88
CA ASP A 71 19.27 -28.01 31.75
C ASP A 71 17.84 -28.26 31.28
N ASP A 72 16.90 -28.41 32.22
CA ASP A 72 15.49 -28.60 31.91
C ASP A 72 14.89 -27.36 31.23
N LEU A 73 15.25 -26.14 31.67
CA LEU A 73 14.85 -24.89 31.01
C LEU A 73 15.43 -24.76 29.61
N ILE A 74 16.72 -25.07 29.42
CA ILE A 74 17.36 -25.05 28.10
C ILE A 74 16.66 -26.06 27.18
N ARG A 75 16.35 -27.25 27.67
CA ARG A 75 15.62 -28.27 26.90
C ARG A 75 14.23 -27.79 26.52
N PHE A 76 13.51 -27.15 27.44
CA PHE A 76 12.19 -26.57 27.17
C PHE A 76 12.25 -25.49 26.07
N ILE A 77 13.21 -24.56 26.17
CA ILE A 77 13.37 -23.47 25.18
C ILE A 77 13.66 -24.05 23.80
N ARG A 78 14.62 -24.98 23.69
CA ARG A 78 14.95 -25.62 22.40
C ARG A 78 13.76 -26.38 21.82
N HIS A 79 13.04 -27.12 22.66
CA HIS A 79 11.86 -27.84 22.22
C HIS A 79 10.77 -26.89 21.70
N PHE A 80 10.51 -25.78 22.39
CA PHE A 80 9.56 -24.76 21.96
C PHE A 80 10.01 -24.09 20.65
N GLU A 81 11.30 -23.76 20.53
CA GLU A 81 11.87 -23.16 19.33
C GLU A 81 11.70 -24.10 18.12
N GLU A 82 12.02 -25.37 18.27
CA GLU A 82 11.94 -26.37 17.20
C GLU A 82 10.50 -26.71 16.81
N THR A 83 9.60 -26.83 17.79
CA THR A 83 8.21 -27.28 17.54
C THR A 83 7.25 -26.17 17.17
N GLN A 84 7.47 -24.95 17.65
CA GLN A 84 6.54 -23.83 17.46
C GLN A 84 7.18 -22.71 16.66
N LEU A 85 8.27 -22.12 17.16
CA LEU A 85 8.82 -20.89 16.60
C LEU A 85 9.34 -21.09 15.16
N ASN A 86 10.16 -22.11 14.94
CA ASN A 86 10.76 -22.39 13.64
C ASN A 86 9.70 -22.70 12.56
N PRO A 87 8.69 -23.55 12.81
CA PRO A 87 7.56 -23.74 11.90
C PRO A 87 6.79 -22.45 11.61
N MET A 88 6.54 -21.61 12.63
CA MET A 88 5.83 -20.34 12.45
C MET A 88 6.62 -19.36 11.56
N VAL A 89 7.94 -19.26 11.75
CA VAL A 89 8.82 -18.44 10.91
C VAL A 89 8.84 -18.96 9.48
N LYS A 90 8.96 -20.29 9.28
CA LYS A 90 8.91 -20.90 7.95
C LYS A 90 7.56 -20.68 7.25
N ALA A 91 6.45 -20.81 7.97
CA ALA A 91 5.12 -20.57 7.44
C ALA A 91 4.95 -19.09 7.04
N THR A 92 5.36 -18.16 7.90
CA THR A 92 5.33 -16.72 7.61
C THR A 92 6.17 -16.38 6.38
N HIS A 93 7.38 -16.94 6.28
CA HIS A 93 8.24 -16.73 5.11
C HIS A 93 7.62 -17.30 3.83
N ALA A 94 7.04 -18.51 3.88
CA ALA A 94 6.36 -19.11 2.75
C ALA A 94 5.14 -18.28 2.29
N ILE A 95 4.39 -17.70 3.23
CA ILE A 95 3.28 -16.78 2.93
C ILE A 95 3.82 -15.52 2.23
N SER A 96 4.89 -14.92 2.76
CA SER A 96 5.52 -13.73 2.17
C SER A 96 5.94 -13.99 0.72
N VAL A 97 6.64 -15.09 0.45
CA VAL A 97 7.10 -15.43 -0.90
C VAL A 97 5.93 -15.66 -1.86
N ARG A 98 4.86 -16.33 -1.40
CA ARG A 98 3.64 -16.53 -2.20
C ARG A 98 2.96 -15.21 -2.51
N PHE A 99 2.87 -14.32 -1.52
CA PHE A 99 2.29 -13.00 -1.70
C PHE A 99 3.07 -12.18 -2.74
N ASP A 100 4.40 -12.12 -2.62
CA ASP A 100 5.27 -11.40 -3.57
C ASP A 100 5.11 -11.95 -4.99
N THR A 101 4.98 -13.27 -5.14
CA THR A 101 4.76 -13.93 -6.43
C THR A 101 3.41 -13.52 -7.03
N ILE A 102 2.35 -13.51 -6.21
CA ILE A 102 1.01 -13.10 -6.65
C ILE A 102 1.02 -11.62 -7.07
N VAL A 103 1.64 -10.74 -6.29
CA VAL A 103 1.70 -9.31 -6.59
C VAL A 103 2.42 -9.07 -7.92
N LYS A 104 3.58 -9.71 -8.15
CA LYS A 104 4.31 -9.59 -9.43
C LYS A 104 3.50 -10.11 -10.62
N ASN A 105 2.80 -11.23 -10.46
CA ASN A 105 1.94 -11.76 -11.51
C ASN A 105 0.74 -10.85 -11.81
N LEU A 106 0.18 -10.20 -10.79
CA LEU A 106 -0.88 -9.21 -10.97
C LEU A 106 -0.38 -7.94 -11.65
N GLU A 107 0.78 -7.43 -11.24
CA GLU A 107 1.44 -6.26 -11.85
C GLU A 107 1.63 -6.48 -13.35
N THR A 108 2.30 -7.57 -13.73
CA THR A 108 2.52 -7.91 -15.15
C THR A 108 1.22 -8.10 -15.93
N LYS A 109 0.19 -8.68 -15.33
CA LYS A 109 -1.13 -8.84 -15.99
C LYS A 109 -1.82 -7.49 -16.19
N ILE A 110 -1.81 -6.63 -15.18
CA ILE A 110 -2.37 -5.28 -15.27
C ILE A 110 -1.66 -4.48 -16.35
N ASP A 111 -0.32 -4.50 -16.37
CA ASP A 111 0.45 -3.81 -17.40
C ASP A 111 0.10 -4.30 -18.81
N SER A 112 -0.03 -5.62 -18.99
CA SER A 112 -0.42 -6.19 -20.28
C SER A 112 -1.82 -5.77 -20.74
N GLU A 113 -2.78 -5.71 -19.81
CA GLU A 113 -4.15 -5.31 -20.09
C GLU A 113 -4.24 -3.80 -20.39
N VAL A 114 -3.48 -2.99 -19.65
CA VAL A 114 -3.39 -1.54 -19.85
C VAL A 114 -2.78 -1.23 -21.22
N GLU A 115 -1.69 -1.89 -21.60
CA GLU A 115 -1.08 -1.68 -22.92
C GLU A 115 -1.98 -2.18 -24.05
N ALA A 116 -2.65 -3.32 -23.90
CA ALA A 116 -3.63 -3.80 -24.89
C ALA A 116 -4.81 -2.82 -25.05
N SER A 117 -5.35 -2.31 -23.94
CA SER A 117 -6.41 -1.30 -23.93
C SER A 117 -5.94 0.00 -24.60
N ARG A 118 -4.73 0.45 -24.29
CA ARG A 118 -4.12 1.65 -24.88
C ARG A 118 -3.96 1.52 -26.39
N GLU A 119 -3.52 0.36 -26.86
CA GLU A 119 -3.37 0.10 -28.30
C GLU A 119 -4.72 0.03 -29.02
N ASN A 120 -5.73 -0.59 -28.39
CA ASN A 120 -7.09 -0.58 -28.89
C ASN A 120 -7.62 0.86 -29.02
N LEU A 121 -7.43 1.70 -27.99
CA LEU A 121 -7.84 3.11 -28.03
C LEU A 121 -7.12 3.89 -29.12
N ARG A 122 -5.81 3.69 -29.31
CA ARG A 122 -5.06 4.30 -30.43
C ARG A 122 -5.63 3.88 -31.78
N SER A 123 -5.96 2.60 -31.96
CA SER A 123 -6.53 2.09 -33.21
C SER A 123 -7.90 2.71 -33.51
N ILE A 124 -8.73 2.88 -32.48
CA ILE A 124 -10.06 3.51 -32.60
C ILE A 124 -9.89 4.99 -32.96
N LEU A 125 -9.01 5.72 -32.26
CA LEU A 125 -8.74 7.12 -32.56
C LEU A 125 -8.26 7.32 -34.00
N LYS A 126 -7.37 6.46 -34.49
CA LYS A 126 -6.90 6.51 -35.88
C LYS A 126 -8.04 6.31 -36.89
N LYS A 127 -8.93 5.35 -36.64
CA LYS A 127 -10.13 5.13 -37.49
C LYS A 127 -11.08 6.33 -37.45
N ILE A 128 -11.26 6.94 -36.29
CA ILE A 128 -12.07 8.15 -36.14
C ILE A 128 -11.46 9.29 -36.97
N ASP A 129 -10.15 9.51 -36.87
CA ASP A 129 -9.45 10.54 -37.66
C ASP A 129 -9.59 10.32 -39.17
N GLU A 130 -9.48 9.07 -39.63
CA GLU A 130 -9.68 8.70 -41.03
C GLU A 130 -11.11 9.02 -41.51
N VAL A 131 -12.12 8.65 -40.72
CA VAL A 131 -13.53 8.93 -41.02
C VAL A 131 -13.79 10.45 -41.03
N TYR A 132 -13.29 11.19 -40.04
CA TYR A 132 -13.45 12.65 -40.00
C TYR A 132 -12.78 13.35 -41.17
N ARG A 133 -11.61 12.86 -41.62
CA ARG A 133 -10.95 13.39 -42.81
C ARG A 133 -11.80 13.18 -44.06
N SER A 134 -12.33 11.97 -44.26
CA SER A 134 -13.24 11.68 -45.36
C SER A 134 -14.51 12.54 -45.32
N GLN A 135 -15.12 12.70 -44.14
CA GLN A 135 -16.29 13.56 -43.98
C GLN A 135 -15.99 15.03 -44.31
N LYS A 136 -14.81 15.54 -43.93
CA LYS A 136 -14.38 16.88 -44.27
C LYS A 136 -14.28 17.08 -45.79
N GLU A 137 -13.68 16.12 -46.50
CA GLU A 137 -13.54 16.18 -47.96
C GLU A 137 -14.91 16.17 -48.65
N LEU A 138 -15.82 15.28 -48.23
CA LEU A 138 -17.20 15.23 -48.74
C LEU A 138 -17.96 16.53 -48.46
N MET A 139 -17.81 17.10 -47.26
CA MET A 139 -18.47 18.36 -46.89
C MET A 139 -17.96 19.52 -47.74
N GLN A 140 -16.67 19.53 -48.07
CA GLN A 140 -16.10 20.55 -48.95
C GLN A 140 -16.63 20.43 -50.39
N ASP A 141 -16.76 19.22 -50.92
CA ASP A 141 -17.39 18.97 -52.23
C ASP A 141 -18.87 19.41 -52.25
N VAL A 142 -19.63 19.05 -51.21
CA VAL A 142 -21.03 19.49 -51.05
C VAL A 142 -21.12 21.02 -50.99
N SER A 143 -20.26 21.67 -50.21
CA SER A 143 -20.22 23.13 -50.09
C SER A 143 -19.95 23.80 -51.46
N ASN A 144 -19.02 23.25 -52.25
CA ASN A 144 -18.71 23.78 -53.58
C ASN A 144 -19.90 23.64 -54.54
N LYS A 145 -20.53 22.46 -54.57
CA LYS A 145 -21.73 22.22 -55.40
C LYS A 145 -22.90 23.09 -55.00
N GLN A 146 -23.09 23.30 -53.69
CA GLN A 146 -24.15 24.15 -53.18
C GLN A 146 -23.95 25.62 -53.56
N ASN A 147 -22.72 26.13 -53.52
CA ASN A 147 -22.41 27.47 -54.01
C ASN A 147 -22.70 27.60 -55.51
N LEU A 148 -22.30 26.62 -56.33
CA LEU A 148 -22.59 26.62 -57.76
C LEU A 148 -24.10 26.63 -58.03
N LEU A 149 -24.86 25.79 -57.34
CA LEU A 149 -26.31 25.73 -57.46
C LEU A 149 -26.97 27.05 -57.02
N TYR A 150 -26.50 27.66 -55.92
CA TYR A 150 -26.99 28.94 -55.45
C TYR A 150 -26.82 30.04 -56.50
N HIS A 151 -25.63 30.13 -57.11
CA HIS A 151 -25.37 31.10 -58.18
C HIS A 151 -26.22 30.83 -59.42
N TYR A 152 -26.29 29.57 -59.86
CA TYR A 152 -27.14 29.18 -60.98
C TYR A 152 -28.61 29.55 -60.74
N GLN A 153 -29.14 29.24 -59.56
CA GLN A 153 -30.51 29.58 -59.18
C GLN A 153 -30.72 31.10 -59.16
N LYS A 154 -29.78 31.86 -58.58
CA LYS A 154 -29.83 33.32 -58.56
C LYS A 154 -29.89 33.89 -59.98
N ASP A 155 -29.03 33.40 -60.88
CA ASP A 155 -28.97 33.87 -62.25
C ASP A 155 -30.24 33.52 -63.03
N LYS A 156 -30.74 32.28 -62.91
CA LYS A 156 -32.02 31.87 -63.53
C LYS A 156 -33.22 32.63 -62.97
N THR A 157 -33.22 32.94 -61.69
CA THR A 157 -34.26 33.75 -61.05
C THR A 157 -34.24 35.19 -61.59
N ASN A 158 -33.06 35.79 -61.72
CA ASN A 158 -32.91 37.12 -62.34
C ASN A 158 -33.35 37.12 -63.81
N GLN A 159 -32.99 36.08 -64.58
CA GLN A 159 -33.45 35.91 -65.96
C GLN A 159 -34.99 35.85 -66.02
N LEU A 160 -35.63 35.09 -65.14
CA LEU A 160 -37.09 35.01 -65.07
C LEU A 160 -37.72 36.38 -64.74
N PHE A 161 -37.18 37.12 -63.77
CA PHE A 161 -37.68 38.46 -63.44
C PHE A 161 -37.58 39.42 -64.63
N ASN A 162 -36.45 39.40 -65.35
CA ASN A 162 -36.27 40.22 -66.55
C ASN A 162 -37.27 39.82 -67.64
N LEU A 163 -37.51 38.53 -67.84
CA LEU A 163 -38.50 38.03 -68.80
C LEU A 163 -39.92 38.51 -68.47
N ILE A 164 -40.31 38.43 -67.18
CA ILE A 164 -41.60 38.92 -66.70
C ILE A 164 -41.74 40.44 -66.97
N ALA A 165 -40.68 41.22 -66.69
CA ALA A 165 -40.68 42.66 -66.94
C ALA A 165 -40.86 42.98 -68.44
N LEU A 166 -40.12 42.32 -69.32
CA LEU A 166 -40.24 42.50 -70.77
C LEU A 166 -41.61 42.09 -71.32
N HIS A 167 -42.19 40.98 -70.83
CA HIS A 167 -43.54 40.58 -71.21
C HIS A 167 -44.59 41.58 -70.71
N SER A 168 -44.43 42.12 -69.50
CA SER A 168 -45.30 43.17 -68.98
C SER A 168 -45.21 44.46 -69.81
N GLU A 169 -44.02 44.83 -70.27
CA GLU A 169 -43.82 45.98 -71.15
C GLU A 169 -44.39 45.75 -72.56
N LEU A 170 -44.25 44.55 -73.10
CA LEU A 170 -44.87 44.18 -74.38
C LEU A 170 -46.41 44.23 -74.30
N ALA A 171 -46.97 43.77 -73.19
CA ALA A 171 -48.42 43.79 -72.94
C ALA A 171 -48.99 45.21 -72.82
N SER A 172 -48.20 46.18 -72.34
CA SER A 172 -48.63 47.58 -72.23
C SER A 172 -48.49 48.39 -73.53
N CYS A 173 -47.86 47.84 -74.58
CA CYS A 173 -47.69 48.53 -75.86
C CYS A 173 -48.99 48.66 -76.68
N GLY A 174 -49.27 49.86 -77.20
CA GLY A 174 -50.49 50.19 -77.97
C GLY A 174 -50.48 49.68 -79.42
N LEU A 175 -51.57 49.95 -80.19
CA LEU A 175 -51.71 49.55 -81.60
C LEU A 175 -50.69 50.25 -82.53
N THR A 176 -50.16 51.41 -82.15
CA THR A 176 -49.21 52.22 -82.92
C THR A 176 -47.73 51.88 -82.66
N ASP A 177 -47.42 51.03 -81.67
CA ASP A 177 -46.06 50.76 -81.18
C ASP A 177 -45.35 49.60 -81.92
N GLY A 178 -45.64 49.38 -83.21
CA GLY A 178 -45.16 48.20 -83.97
C GLY A 178 -43.65 47.94 -83.86
N LYS A 179 -42.82 48.96 -84.07
CA LYS A 179 -41.34 48.85 -83.97
C LYS A 179 -40.83 48.57 -82.54
N ARG A 180 -41.58 48.97 -81.51
CA ARG A 180 -41.21 48.69 -80.11
C ARG A 180 -41.61 47.26 -79.73
N LYS A 181 -42.78 46.80 -80.17
CA LYS A 181 -43.24 45.41 -80.00
C LYS A 181 -42.28 44.41 -80.63
N GLU A 182 -41.78 44.71 -81.83
CA GLU A 182 -40.84 43.83 -82.54
C GLU A 182 -39.49 43.74 -81.82
N ARG A 183 -38.93 44.87 -81.36
CA ARG A 183 -37.72 44.90 -80.53
C ARG A 183 -37.86 44.13 -79.22
N LEU A 184 -38.97 44.31 -78.50
CA LEU A 184 -39.23 43.57 -77.25
C LEU A 184 -39.35 42.06 -77.49
N LYS A 185 -39.99 41.64 -78.60
CA LYS A 185 -40.05 40.21 -78.99
C LYS A 185 -38.67 39.64 -79.27
N GLU A 186 -37.81 40.36 -80.01
CA GLU A 186 -36.43 39.94 -80.26
C GLU A 186 -35.61 39.81 -78.97
N GLU A 187 -35.82 40.70 -78.01
CA GLU A 187 -35.11 40.71 -76.73
C GLU A 187 -35.55 39.56 -75.82
N ILE A 188 -36.86 39.26 -75.80
CA ILE A 188 -37.43 38.07 -75.16
C ILE A 188 -36.87 36.79 -75.79
N ASP A 189 -36.86 36.68 -77.12
CA ASP A 189 -36.34 35.51 -77.82
C ASP A 189 -34.84 35.29 -77.55
N LYS A 190 -34.05 36.38 -77.44
CA LYS A 190 -32.63 36.30 -77.06
C LYS A 190 -32.44 35.82 -75.62
N LEU A 191 -33.26 36.29 -74.68
CA LEU A 191 -33.20 35.87 -73.28
C LEU A 191 -33.58 34.39 -73.09
N ILE A 192 -34.63 33.92 -73.78
CA ILE A 192 -35.09 32.52 -73.73
C ILE A 192 -34.05 31.58 -74.37
N ASN A 193 -33.49 31.98 -75.51
CA ASN A 193 -32.54 31.15 -76.25
C ASN A 193 -31.08 31.35 -75.80
N SER A 194 -30.83 32.17 -74.77
CA SER A 194 -29.50 32.26 -74.18
C SER A 194 -29.17 30.92 -73.52
N LYS A 195 -28.28 30.14 -74.17
CA LYS A 195 -27.80 28.88 -73.60
C LYS A 195 -27.07 29.15 -72.28
N PRO A 196 -27.18 28.23 -71.30
CA PRO A 196 -26.33 28.26 -70.11
C PRO A 196 -24.85 28.13 -70.48
#